data_AF-A0A355AK04-F1
#
_entry.id   AF-A0A355AK04-F1
#
_cell.length_a   1.000
_cell.length_b   1.000
_cell.length_c   1.000
_cell.angle_alpha   90.00
_cell.angle_beta   90.00
_cell.angle_gamma   90.00
#
_symmetry.space_group_name_H-M   'P 1'
#
loop_
_entity.id
_entity.type
_entity.pdbx_description
1 polymer ?
#
loop_
_entity_poly.entity_id
_entity_poly.type
_entity_poly.pdbx_seq_one_letter_code
_entity_poly.pdbx_strand_id
1 'polypeptide(L)'
;MSTPETPTHTPELDERSYYDRDLLREQMTTLRKEAAQRTKLEKAIETKFHEESAQLNVNTEEKIQAIKDRCTTQIVSLNADFEKDKRRLEGQVQAQQATLDKQKKEREEQILREWEEVEKEKTDDLEFEALSAGESLKQQKEDAERKTSRLIESLAQTIEQLDNDLKKFQDKLVQWNVATASSLLPTAQENTPDGEFTGDSVHVEPTGPSLPEGKELIEYLKTLIEELKNDAKAMRALPSVRWAFSDGVTASIIITPCILAGLLAAAVAVPLTMSESDLPITIIAVITGLVTLLGGLSGGFFWQSGKKKMARTELETRVKEFSEKRQLLTLCHTGCLDVIAEKLERDKHKLDKRHERDMEKKHGGHAAGSASAGSKKEVAVATLQEKYEAGCNVIKDKRARGLAVLDETYPPKIKAIEAKGREKIDAIKADCEEKQKQFAGAKDKRWQEMTDRWRSTREQTDRIFSAANVIDSQSFPAWEVLSDGSAQLPETTPPGIRFGHLDLSMKSIDGGLSQHASLNSFGPSEWQQPAFIPCPDQAALLIKSTPEEKEAASSLLQAVMLRIASGLPPGQSRFTIIDPLGLGKQFAGFMHLADHDELLVSSRIWTEPGQIDKQLEL
;
A
#
# COMPACT_ATOMS: atom_id res chain seq x y z
N MET A 1 43.38 -49.13 50.02
CA MET A 1 43.11 -50.01 51.17
C MET A 1 43.62 -49.31 52.40
N SER A 2 42.74 -49.00 53.35
CA SER A 2 43.08 -48.45 54.66
C SER A 2 42.23 -49.21 55.67
N THR A 3 42.81 -49.68 56.76
CA THR A 3 42.08 -50.40 57.81
C THR A 3 41.10 -49.47 58.51
N PRO A 4 39.86 -49.91 58.79
CA PRO A 4 39.01 -49.18 59.72
C PRO A 4 39.58 -49.33 61.13
N GLU A 5 39.84 -48.21 61.81
CA GLU A 5 40.19 -48.25 63.23
C GLU A 5 38.93 -48.60 64.03
N THR A 6 39.03 -49.66 64.83
CA THR A 6 37.97 -50.11 65.74
C THR A 6 37.61 -48.97 66.70
N PRO A 7 36.32 -48.69 66.98
CA PRO A 7 35.96 -47.68 67.98
C PRO A 7 36.59 -48.03 69.33
N THR A 8 37.26 -47.05 69.93
CA THR A 8 37.97 -47.17 71.20
C THR A 8 37.04 -47.73 72.28
N HIS A 9 37.53 -48.68 73.09
CA HIS A 9 36.79 -49.19 74.23
C HIS A 9 36.26 -48.04 75.09
N THR A 10 34.93 -47.98 75.25
CA THR A 10 34.33 -47.35 76.43
C THR A 10 34.88 -48.10 77.64
N PRO A 11 35.52 -47.44 78.63
CA PRO A 11 35.88 -48.13 79.86
C PRO A 11 34.59 -48.56 80.55
N GLU A 12 34.50 -49.83 80.92
CA GLU A 12 33.52 -50.30 81.89
C GLU A 12 33.89 -49.63 83.22
N LEU A 13 33.15 -48.57 83.56
CA LEU A 13 33.21 -47.97 84.88
C LEU A 13 32.60 -49.00 85.85
N ASP A 14 33.42 -49.53 86.75
CA ASP A 14 32.97 -50.35 87.88
C ASP A 14 31.77 -49.67 88.54
N GLU A 15 30.72 -50.43 88.91
CA GLU A 15 29.40 -49.87 89.23
C GLU A 15 29.49 -48.83 90.36
N ARG A 16 30.40 -49.05 91.30
CA ARG A 16 30.75 -48.14 92.41
C ARG A 16 31.15 -46.74 91.95
N SER A 17 31.74 -46.60 90.76
CA SER A 17 32.15 -45.32 90.18
C SER A 17 30.97 -44.43 89.74
N TYR A 18 29.76 -44.98 89.57
CA TYR A 18 28.59 -44.16 89.22
C TYR A 18 28.00 -43.42 90.43
N TYR A 19 28.26 -43.89 91.65
CA TYR A 19 27.85 -43.23 92.89
C TYR A 19 28.94 -42.26 93.41
N ASP A 20 29.59 -41.52 92.51
CA ASP A 20 30.57 -40.49 92.88
C ASP A 20 29.97 -39.07 92.88
N ARG A 21 30.18 -38.35 93.98
CA ARG A 21 29.63 -37.00 94.22
C ARG A 21 30.04 -35.99 93.15
N ASP A 22 31.29 -36.07 92.69
CA ASP A 22 31.87 -35.06 91.82
C ASP A 22 31.67 -35.40 90.34
N LEU A 23 31.57 -36.69 89.97
CA LEU A 23 31.05 -37.16 88.68
C LEU A 23 29.59 -36.70 88.46
N LEU A 24 28.73 -36.88 89.47
CA LEU A 24 27.33 -36.45 89.41
C LEU A 24 27.22 -34.92 89.25
N ARG A 25 28.10 -34.17 89.93
CA ARG A 25 28.25 -32.71 89.76
C ARG A 25 28.79 -32.32 88.37
N GLU A 26 29.71 -33.11 87.81
CA GLU A 26 30.23 -32.91 86.46
C GLU A 26 29.12 -33.09 85.41
N GLN A 27 28.20 -34.04 85.59
CA GLN A 27 27.06 -34.22 84.66
C GLN A 27 26.22 -32.94 84.54
N MET A 28 25.90 -32.29 85.66
CA MET A 28 25.18 -31.01 85.65
C MET A 28 25.98 -29.87 84.98
N THR A 29 27.31 -29.89 85.10
CA THR A 29 28.19 -28.91 84.45
C THR A 29 28.27 -29.14 82.93
N THR A 30 28.36 -30.41 82.53
CA THR A 30 28.36 -30.85 81.13
C THR A 30 27.02 -30.55 80.47
N LEU A 31 25.88 -30.90 81.08
CA LEU A 31 24.55 -30.56 80.58
C LEU A 31 24.41 -29.06 80.28
N ARG A 32 24.83 -28.18 81.20
CA ARG A 32 24.78 -26.71 81.01
C ARG A 32 25.64 -26.24 79.84
N LYS A 33 26.86 -26.77 79.73
CA LYS A 33 27.80 -26.44 78.63
C LYS A 33 27.25 -26.88 77.27
N GLU A 34 26.74 -28.11 77.19
CA GLU A 34 26.23 -28.69 75.96
C GLU A 34 24.87 -28.10 75.56
N ALA A 35 24.01 -27.74 76.53
CA ALA A 35 22.77 -26.97 76.34
C ALA A 35 23.02 -25.61 75.69
N ALA A 36 23.99 -24.84 76.23
CA ALA A 36 24.40 -23.56 75.66
C ALA A 36 25.04 -23.73 74.27
N GLN A 37 25.86 -24.77 74.06
CA GLN A 37 26.47 -25.05 72.76
C GLN A 37 25.44 -25.49 71.70
N ARG A 38 24.46 -26.33 72.05
CA ARG A 38 23.30 -26.68 71.20
C ARG A 38 22.55 -25.42 70.78
N THR A 39 22.13 -24.61 71.75
CA THR A 39 21.34 -23.38 71.50
C THR A 39 22.10 -22.39 70.59
N LYS A 40 23.43 -22.28 70.74
CA LYS A 40 24.28 -21.49 69.84
C LYS A 40 24.37 -22.10 68.43
N LEU A 41 24.47 -23.42 68.31
CA LEU A 41 24.59 -24.12 67.04
C LEU A 41 23.28 -24.12 66.25
N GLU A 42 22.12 -24.34 66.89
CA GLU A 42 20.80 -24.26 66.24
C GLU A 42 20.64 -22.94 65.50
N LYS A 43 20.77 -21.82 66.23
CA LYS A 43 20.69 -20.47 65.66
C LYS A 43 21.74 -20.24 64.56
N ALA A 44 22.98 -20.66 64.77
CA ALA A 44 24.05 -20.46 63.79
C ALA A 44 23.84 -21.28 62.50
N ILE A 45 23.23 -22.47 62.59
CA ILE A 45 22.90 -23.32 61.43
C ILE A 45 21.70 -22.74 60.68
N GLU A 46 20.64 -22.34 61.39
CA GLU A 46 19.43 -21.76 60.80
C GLU A 46 19.69 -20.40 60.15
N THR A 47 20.33 -19.46 60.85
CA THR A 47 20.70 -18.14 60.32
C THR A 47 21.59 -18.29 59.09
N LYS A 48 22.65 -19.10 59.16
CA LYS A 48 23.55 -19.30 58.02
C LYS A 48 22.81 -19.88 56.80
N PHE A 49 21.97 -20.90 56.99
CA PHE A 49 21.20 -21.50 55.88
C PHE A 49 20.25 -20.47 55.24
N HIS A 50 19.60 -19.63 56.05
CA HIS A 50 18.73 -18.56 55.55
C HIS A 50 19.52 -17.48 54.78
N GLU A 51 20.70 -17.07 55.27
CA GLU A 51 21.57 -16.09 54.61
C GLU A 51 22.08 -16.60 53.26
N GLU A 52 22.63 -17.82 53.21
CA GLU A 52 23.13 -18.42 51.97
C GLU A 52 22.01 -18.65 50.95
N SER A 53 20.84 -19.13 51.37
CA SER A 53 19.68 -19.33 50.48
C SER A 53 19.11 -18.00 49.97
N ALA A 54 19.01 -16.97 50.82
CA ALA A 54 18.53 -15.66 50.41
C ALA A 54 19.47 -14.99 49.40
N GLN A 55 20.78 -15.01 49.66
CA GLN A 55 21.78 -14.45 48.74
C GLN A 55 21.82 -15.23 47.41
N LEU A 56 21.66 -16.55 47.44
CA LEU A 56 21.57 -17.36 46.22
C LEU A 56 20.34 -16.98 45.38
N ASN A 57 19.18 -16.79 46.00
CA ASN A 57 17.96 -16.38 45.30
C ASN A 57 18.10 -14.99 44.65
N VAL A 58 18.63 -13.99 45.38
CA VAL A 58 18.90 -12.65 44.83
C VAL A 58 19.88 -12.74 43.66
N ASN A 59 21.03 -13.38 43.85
CA ASN A 59 22.05 -13.59 42.82
C ASN A 59 21.52 -14.38 41.59
N THR A 60 20.43 -15.12 41.74
CA THR A 60 19.81 -15.93 40.68
C THR A 60 18.83 -15.09 39.87
N GLU A 61 17.94 -14.32 40.52
CA GLU A 61 17.02 -13.44 39.79
C GLU A 61 17.78 -12.32 39.08
N GLU A 62 18.83 -11.74 39.67
CA GLU A 62 19.70 -10.76 38.98
C GLU A 62 20.29 -11.32 37.68
N LYS A 63 20.82 -12.55 37.69
CA LYS A 63 21.36 -13.21 36.49
C LYS A 63 20.26 -13.51 35.48
N ILE A 64 19.12 -14.01 35.93
CA ILE A 64 17.97 -14.33 35.08
C ILE A 64 17.46 -13.04 34.41
N GLN A 65 17.32 -11.94 35.15
CA GLN A 65 16.92 -10.64 34.63
C GLN A 65 17.95 -10.09 33.63
N ALA A 66 19.25 -10.13 33.94
CA ALA A 66 20.30 -9.70 33.00
C ALA A 66 20.30 -10.51 31.68
N ILE A 67 19.86 -11.78 31.70
CA ILE A 67 19.63 -12.57 30.48
C ILE A 67 18.34 -12.15 29.77
N LYS A 68 17.21 -11.94 30.48
CA LYS A 68 15.95 -11.41 29.89
C LYS A 68 16.20 -10.08 29.18
N ASP A 69 16.87 -9.15 29.85
CA ASP A 69 17.16 -7.79 29.35
C ASP A 69 18.03 -7.87 28.09
N ARG A 70 19.13 -8.63 28.14
CA ARG A 70 20.01 -8.84 26.98
C ARG A 70 19.28 -9.44 25.79
N CYS A 71 18.43 -10.44 26.00
CA CYS A 71 17.62 -11.02 24.92
C CYS A 71 16.64 -9.99 24.36
N THR A 72 15.99 -9.21 25.22
CA THR A 72 15.07 -8.14 24.84
C THR A 72 15.78 -7.06 24.01
N THR A 73 16.95 -6.58 24.41
CA THR A 73 17.76 -5.63 23.63
C THR A 73 18.13 -6.18 22.25
N GLN A 74 18.51 -7.47 22.18
CA GLN A 74 18.87 -8.11 20.90
C GLN A 74 17.65 -8.28 19.98
N ILE A 75 16.48 -8.63 20.51
CA ILE A 75 15.23 -8.76 19.75
C ILE A 75 14.74 -7.37 19.28
N VAL A 76 14.80 -6.34 20.13
CA VAL A 76 14.45 -4.95 19.76
C VAL A 76 15.37 -4.42 18.64
N SER A 77 16.68 -4.65 18.74
CA SER A 77 17.63 -4.29 17.68
C SER A 77 17.30 -5.01 16.36
N LEU A 78 17.04 -6.31 16.43
CA LEU A 78 16.76 -7.14 15.25
C LEU A 78 15.42 -6.77 14.58
N ASN A 79 14.41 -6.38 15.37
CA ASN A 79 13.14 -5.83 14.87
C ASN A 79 13.33 -4.44 14.23
N ALA A 80 14.21 -3.60 14.76
CA ALA A 80 14.54 -2.32 14.15
C ALA A 80 15.26 -2.50 12.80
N ASP A 81 16.16 -3.48 12.69
CA ASP A 81 16.79 -3.84 11.41
C ASP A 81 15.78 -4.44 10.41
N PHE A 82 14.81 -5.25 10.86
CA PHE A 82 13.72 -5.74 10.01
C PHE A 82 12.88 -4.59 9.43
N GLU A 83 12.42 -3.67 10.28
CA GLU A 83 11.62 -2.52 9.85
C GLU A 83 12.40 -1.58 8.92
N LYS A 84 13.71 -1.40 9.16
CA LYS A 84 14.62 -0.64 8.29
C LYS A 84 14.74 -1.28 6.91
N ASP A 85 14.94 -2.60 6.82
CA ASP A 85 15.08 -3.29 5.53
C ASP A 85 13.75 -3.48 4.79
N LYS A 86 12.64 -3.62 5.51
CA LYS A 86 11.28 -3.56 4.97
C LYS A 86 11.01 -2.18 4.33
N ARG A 87 11.31 -1.08 5.03
CA ARG A 87 11.20 0.29 4.47
C ARG A 87 12.12 0.49 3.26
N ARG A 88 13.33 -0.08 3.28
CA ARG A 88 14.27 -0.08 2.15
C ARG A 88 13.68 -0.80 0.93
N LEU A 89 13.05 -1.96 1.12
CA LEU A 89 12.36 -2.71 0.07
C LEU A 89 11.16 -1.93 -0.47
N GLU A 90 10.32 -1.37 0.41
CA GLU A 90 9.11 -0.64 0.01
C GLU A 90 9.45 0.67 -0.71
N GLY A 91 10.49 1.39 -0.29
CA GLY A 91 11.02 2.55 -1.00
C GLY A 91 11.59 2.20 -2.39
N GLN A 92 12.28 1.06 -2.53
CA GLN A 92 12.69 0.57 -3.85
C GLN A 92 11.50 0.23 -4.75
N VAL A 93 10.47 -0.42 -4.20
CA VAL A 93 9.24 -0.78 -4.92
C VAL A 93 8.49 0.49 -5.37
N GLN A 94 8.34 1.48 -4.50
CA GLN A 94 7.73 2.77 -4.84
C GLN A 94 8.51 3.52 -5.93
N ALA A 95 9.85 3.56 -5.83
CA ALA A 95 10.68 4.20 -6.85
C ALA A 95 10.59 3.51 -8.22
N GLN A 96 10.54 2.17 -8.25
CA GLN A 96 10.33 1.42 -9.49
C GLN A 96 8.91 1.61 -10.05
N GLN A 97 7.88 1.66 -9.21
CA GLN A 97 6.51 1.93 -9.66
C GLN A 97 6.41 3.35 -10.25
N ALA A 98 6.87 4.38 -9.54
CA ALA A 98 6.85 5.77 -10.03
C ALA A 98 7.67 5.96 -11.34
N THR A 99 8.72 5.16 -11.53
CA THR A 99 9.47 5.13 -12.81
C THR A 99 8.63 4.51 -13.94
N LEU A 100 7.92 3.41 -13.67
CA LEU A 100 7.03 2.75 -14.63
C LEU A 100 5.81 3.62 -14.96
N ASP A 101 5.21 4.28 -13.96
CA ASP A 101 4.09 5.21 -14.11
C ASP A 101 4.49 6.41 -14.99
N LYS A 102 5.70 6.96 -14.76
CA LYS A 102 6.28 8.03 -15.59
C LYS A 102 6.52 7.56 -17.03
N GLN A 103 7.10 6.38 -17.22
CA GLN A 103 7.32 5.79 -18.55
C GLN A 103 6.00 5.52 -19.29
N LYS A 104 4.95 5.08 -18.59
CA LYS A 104 3.61 4.95 -19.15
C LYS A 104 3.10 6.32 -19.62
N LYS A 105 3.09 7.32 -18.75
CA LYS A 105 2.61 8.67 -19.09
C LYS A 105 3.36 9.28 -20.28
N GLU A 106 4.70 9.20 -20.30
CA GLU A 106 5.52 9.71 -21.41
C GLU A 106 5.21 8.99 -22.74
N ARG A 107 4.81 7.72 -22.69
CA ARG A 107 4.38 6.95 -23.87
C ARG A 107 2.93 7.19 -24.27
N GLU A 108 2.02 7.44 -23.33
CA GLU A 108 0.65 7.90 -23.64
C GLU A 108 0.70 9.28 -24.32
N GLU A 109 1.50 10.21 -23.80
CA GLU A 109 1.76 11.52 -24.41
C GLU A 109 2.48 11.42 -25.77
N GLN A 110 3.28 10.38 -26.01
CA GLN A 110 3.86 10.12 -27.34
C GLN A 110 2.81 9.61 -28.32
N ILE A 111 2.07 8.55 -27.97
CA ILE A 111 1.03 7.95 -28.82
C ILE A 111 -0.08 8.96 -29.15
N LEU A 112 -0.42 9.84 -28.21
CA LEU A 112 -1.40 10.90 -28.45
C LEU A 112 -0.89 11.90 -29.50
N ARG A 113 0.36 12.37 -29.40
CA ARG A 113 0.97 13.28 -30.39
C ARG A 113 1.14 12.63 -31.77
N GLU A 114 1.61 11.39 -31.82
CA GLU A 114 1.74 10.63 -33.09
C GLU A 114 0.39 10.45 -33.78
N TRP A 115 -0.71 10.32 -33.02
CA TRP A 115 -2.06 10.33 -33.58
C TRP A 115 -2.54 11.73 -33.96
N GLU A 116 -2.35 12.75 -33.12
CA GLU A 116 -2.75 14.14 -33.41
C GLU A 116 -2.04 14.69 -34.66
N GLU A 117 -0.77 14.35 -34.88
CA GLU A 117 0.00 14.73 -36.06
C GLU A 117 -0.55 14.08 -37.34
N VAL A 118 -0.88 12.78 -37.30
CA VAL A 118 -1.49 12.06 -38.44
C VAL A 118 -2.93 12.51 -38.70
N GLU A 119 -3.73 12.72 -37.66
CA GLU A 119 -5.11 13.20 -37.80
C GLU A 119 -5.13 14.62 -38.36
N LYS A 120 -4.21 15.48 -37.91
CA LYS A 120 -4.03 16.82 -38.46
C LYS A 120 -3.56 16.78 -39.91
N GLU A 121 -2.52 16.00 -40.25
CA GLU A 121 -2.06 15.83 -41.64
C GLU A 121 -3.23 15.43 -42.55
N LYS A 122 -4.07 14.48 -42.13
CA LYS A 122 -5.26 14.05 -42.89
C LYS A 122 -6.36 15.11 -42.97
N THR A 123 -6.42 16.06 -42.04
CA THR A 123 -7.40 17.17 -42.04
C THR A 123 -6.91 18.33 -42.90
N ASP A 124 -5.65 18.74 -42.75
CA ASP A 124 -4.97 19.73 -43.57
C ASP A 124 -4.97 19.30 -45.06
N ASP A 125 -4.74 18.00 -45.35
CA ASP A 125 -4.91 17.37 -46.67
C ASP A 125 -6.33 17.60 -47.25
N LEU A 126 -7.37 17.35 -46.44
CA LEU A 126 -8.77 17.48 -46.87
C LEU A 126 -9.12 18.94 -47.18
N GLU A 127 -8.73 19.88 -46.33
CA GLU A 127 -8.99 21.30 -46.55
C GLU A 127 -8.30 21.80 -47.82
N PHE A 128 -7.04 21.41 -48.04
CA PHE A 128 -6.30 21.74 -49.27
C PHE A 128 -6.98 21.16 -50.52
N GLU A 129 -7.37 19.87 -50.51
CA GLU A 129 -8.06 19.26 -51.64
C GLU A 129 -9.46 19.86 -51.88
N ALA A 130 -10.17 20.25 -50.83
CA ALA A 130 -11.49 20.88 -50.92
C ALA A 130 -11.40 22.27 -51.55
N LEU A 131 -10.46 23.10 -51.10
CA LEU A 131 -10.20 24.43 -51.65
C LEU A 131 -9.77 24.34 -53.13
N SER A 132 -8.83 23.46 -53.45
CA SER A 132 -8.36 23.25 -54.83
C SER A 132 -9.48 22.75 -55.76
N ALA A 133 -10.33 21.83 -55.29
CA ALA A 133 -11.48 21.34 -56.05
C ALA A 133 -12.51 22.46 -56.30
N GLY A 134 -12.81 23.28 -55.29
CA GLY A 134 -13.74 24.41 -55.41
C GLY A 134 -13.25 25.51 -56.35
N GLU A 135 -11.95 25.82 -56.33
CA GLU A 135 -11.35 26.77 -57.29
C GLU A 135 -11.41 26.23 -58.73
N SER A 136 -11.16 24.93 -58.92
CA SER A 136 -11.29 24.29 -60.25
C SER A 136 -12.73 24.33 -60.80
N LEU A 137 -13.74 24.20 -59.93
CA LEU A 137 -15.16 24.32 -60.30
C LEU A 137 -15.48 25.74 -60.80
N LYS A 138 -15.01 26.77 -60.08
CA LYS A 138 -15.19 28.18 -60.44
C LYS A 138 -14.57 28.48 -61.80
N GLN A 139 -13.32 28.05 -62.02
CA GLN A 139 -12.60 28.25 -63.28
C GLN A 139 -13.37 27.66 -64.48
N GLN A 140 -13.93 26.46 -64.33
CA GLN A 140 -14.70 25.80 -65.39
C GLN A 140 -16.07 26.45 -65.65
N LYS A 141 -16.69 27.07 -64.64
CA LYS A 141 -17.93 27.86 -64.81
C LYS A 141 -17.66 29.14 -65.61
N GLU A 142 -16.62 29.92 -65.26
CA GLU A 142 -16.25 31.13 -66.02
C GLU A 142 -15.94 30.83 -67.50
N ASP A 143 -15.25 29.72 -67.77
CA ASP A 143 -14.93 29.29 -69.15
C ASP A 143 -16.11 28.69 -69.93
N ALA A 144 -17.24 28.41 -69.27
CA ALA A 144 -18.51 28.13 -69.94
C ALA A 144 -19.20 29.45 -70.35
N GLU A 145 -19.29 30.41 -69.42
CA GLU A 145 -19.92 31.72 -69.65
C GLU A 145 -19.21 32.50 -70.77
N ARG A 146 -17.87 32.54 -70.76
CA ARG A 146 -17.05 33.15 -71.82
C ARG A 146 -17.30 32.58 -73.21
N LYS A 147 -17.76 31.33 -73.33
CA LYS A 147 -18.09 30.70 -74.63
C LYS A 147 -19.49 31.08 -75.11
N THR A 148 -20.46 31.26 -74.21
CA THR A 148 -21.80 31.74 -74.56
C THR A 148 -21.81 33.20 -75.01
N SER A 149 -21.10 34.11 -74.34
CA SER A 149 -21.12 35.54 -74.69
C SER A 149 -20.61 35.80 -76.12
N ARG A 150 -19.53 35.12 -76.53
CA ARG A 150 -18.96 35.24 -77.90
C ARG A 150 -19.92 34.79 -79.00
N LEU A 151 -20.83 33.85 -78.70
CA LEU A 151 -21.84 33.38 -79.67
C LEU A 151 -22.93 34.44 -79.86
N ILE A 152 -23.40 35.04 -78.77
CA ILE A 152 -24.41 36.13 -78.79
C ILE A 152 -23.88 37.33 -79.58
N GLU A 153 -22.63 37.75 -79.32
CA GLU A 153 -21.97 38.86 -80.00
C GLU A 153 -21.87 38.66 -81.53
N SER A 154 -21.52 37.44 -81.97
CA SER A 154 -21.47 37.11 -83.41
C SER A 154 -22.83 37.13 -84.11
N LEU A 155 -23.91 36.86 -83.37
CA LEU A 155 -25.28 36.85 -83.90
C LEU A 155 -25.79 38.27 -84.14
N ALA A 156 -25.49 39.20 -83.22
CA ALA A 156 -25.88 40.61 -83.32
C ALA A 156 -25.25 41.31 -84.55
N GLN A 157 -23.94 41.14 -84.75
CA GLN A 157 -23.22 41.71 -85.91
C GLN A 157 -23.81 41.26 -87.26
N THR A 158 -24.30 40.03 -87.33
CA THR A 158 -24.91 39.46 -88.55
C THR A 158 -26.23 40.15 -88.91
N ILE A 159 -27.00 40.61 -87.92
CA ILE A 159 -28.29 41.29 -88.11
C ILE A 159 -28.07 42.77 -88.46
N GLU A 160 -27.14 43.45 -87.78
CA GLU A 160 -26.78 44.84 -88.08
C GLU A 160 -26.31 45.01 -89.54
N GLN A 161 -25.55 44.04 -90.06
CA GLN A 161 -25.09 44.07 -91.45
C GLN A 161 -26.22 43.83 -92.46
N LEU A 162 -27.31 43.15 -92.07
CA LEU A 162 -28.50 42.94 -92.90
C LEU A 162 -29.31 44.25 -93.04
N ASP A 163 -29.58 44.94 -91.94
CA ASP A 163 -30.36 46.19 -91.95
C ASP A 163 -29.63 47.34 -92.66
N ASN A 164 -28.30 47.38 -92.58
CA ASN A 164 -27.49 48.34 -93.34
C ASN A 164 -27.62 48.18 -94.87
N ASP A 165 -27.82 46.96 -95.37
CA ASP A 165 -28.01 46.71 -96.81
C ASP A 165 -29.48 46.87 -97.26
N LEU A 166 -30.42 46.70 -96.32
CA LEU A 166 -31.85 46.98 -96.46
C LEU A 166 -32.10 48.50 -96.62
N LYS A 167 -31.44 49.32 -95.79
CA LYS A 167 -31.49 50.79 -95.85
C LYS A 167 -31.06 51.34 -97.22
N LYS A 168 -29.92 50.85 -97.75
CA LYS A 168 -29.42 51.15 -99.11
C LYS A 168 -30.34 50.69 -100.24
N PHE A 169 -31.32 49.83 -99.96
CA PHE A 169 -32.34 49.40 -100.91
C PHE A 169 -33.58 50.31 -100.86
N GLN A 170 -33.99 50.74 -99.66
CA GLN A 170 -35.08 51.68 -99.46
C GLN A 170 -34.82 53.03 -100.15
N ASP A 171 -33.60 53.58 -100.07
CA ASP A 171 -33.20 54.81 -100.77
C ASP A 171 -33.47 54.75 -102.28
N LYS A 172 -33.28 53.57 -102.91
CA LYS A 172 -33.51 53.36 -104.34
C LYS A 172 -34.98 53.16 -104.69
N LEU A 173 -35.77 52.56 -103.81
CA LEU A 173 -37.22 52.41 -104.00
C LEU A 173 -37.93 53.78 -103.99
N VAL A 174 -37.51 54.69 -103.12
CA VAL A 174 -37.97 56.09 -103.12
C VAL A 174 -37.64 56.76 -104.46
N GLN A 175 -36.40 56.59 -104.96
CA GLN A 175 -35.94 57.19 -106.21
C GLN A 175 -36.73 56.73 -107.47
N TRP A 176 -37.33 55.52 -107.43
CA TRP A 176 -38.17 55.00 -108.53
C TRP A 176 -39.66 55.36 -108.43
N ASN A 177 -40.04 56.11 -107.39
CA ASN A 177 -41.37 56.68 -107.18
C ASN A 177 -42.44 55.58 -107.16
N VAL A 178 -42.28 54.65 -106.21
CA VAL A 178 -43.15 53.50 -105.91
C VAL A 178 -43.82 53.74 -104.55
N ALA A 179 -45.13 53.57 -104.46
CA ALA A 179 -45.95 54.24 -103.44
C ALA A 179 -45.80 53.69 -102.00
N THR A 180 -45.20 52.51 -101.81
CA THR A 180 -45.09 51.81 -100.51
C THR A 180 -43.76 52.00 -99.78
N ALA A 181 -42.83 52.82 -100.31
CA ALA A 181 -41.47 52.94 -99.77
C ALA A 181 -41.36 53.52 -98.34
N SER A 182 -42.39 54.21 -97.85
CA SER A 182 -42.35 54.99 -96.60
C SER A 182 -42.59 54.20 -95.29
N SER A 183 -42.65 52.86 -95.34
CA SER A 183 -43.03 52.04 -94.16
C SER A 183 -42.22 50.75 -93.97
N LEU A 184 -40.96 50.70 -94.43
CA LEU A 184 -40.06 49.54 -94.25
C LEU A 184 -39.22 49.58 -92.96
N LEU A 185 -39.27 50.68 -92.19
CA LEU A 185 -38.65 50.83 -90.88
C LEU A 185 -39.63 51.54 -89.94
N PRO A 186 -39.91 51.01 -88.73
CA PRO A 186 -40.69 51.74 -87.73
C PRO A 186 -39.90 52.95 -87.19
N THR A 187 -40.46 54.15 -87.32
CA THR A 187 -39.99 55.31 -86.55
C THR A 187 -40.59 55.30 -85.14
N ALA A 188 -39.76 55.60 -84.15
CA ALA A 188 -40.02 55.34 -82.73
C ALA A 188 -41.13 56.18 -82.08
N GLN A 189 -41.79 55.58 -81.08
CA GLN A 189 -42.24 56.20 -79.82
C GLN A 189 -42.13 55.11 -78.73
N GLU A 190 -41.36 55.33 -77.65
CA GLU A 190 -41.79 55.94 -76.36
C GLU A 190 -42.81 55.10 -75.57
N ASN A 191 -42.39 54.55 -74.41
CA ASN A 191 -42.99 54.76 -73.08
C ASN A 191 -42.50 53.73 -72.02
N THR A 192 -42.00 54.23 -70.89
CA THR A 192 -42.11 53.63 -69.54
C THR A 192 -43.56 53.78 -69.01
N PRO A 193 -44.03 53.10 -67.94
CA PRO A 193 -43.27 52.45 -66.85
C PRO A 193 -43.81 51.06 -66.39
N ASP A 194 -43.31 50.63 -65.22
CA ASP A 194 -43.84 49.70 -64.19
C ASP A 194 -45.24 49.07 -64.37
N GLY A 195 -45.37 47.77 -64.07
CA GLY A 195 -46.66 47.06 -63.93
C GLY A 195 -46.52 45.59 -63.53
N GLU A 196 -47.03 45.22 -62.35
CA GLU A 196 -46.90 43.91 -61.69
C GLU A 196 -48.09 42.95 -61.97
N PHE A 197 -48.03 41.71 -61.44
CA PHE A 197 -49.10 40.69 -61.28
C PHE A 197 -49.49 39.73 -62.44
N THR A 198 -49.08 38.45 -62.25
CA THR A 198 -49.83 37.17 -62.33
C THR A 198 -51.06 36.96 -63.26
N GLY A 199 -51.20 35.72 -63.76
CA GLY A 199 -52.37 34.92 -63.31
C GLY A 199 -53.46 34.47 -64.30
N ASP A 200 -53.09 33.70 -65.32
CA ASP A 200 -53.82 32.49 -65.82
C ASP A 200 -55.19 32.59 -66.57
N SER A 201 -55.25 31.93 -67.74
CA SER A 201 -56.43 31.56 -68.57
C SER A 201 -57.30 32.72 -69.16
N VAL A 202 -57.89 32.67 -70.36
CA VAL A 202 -58.33 31.58 -71.27
C VAL A 202 -58.08 31.93 -72.77
N HIS A 203 -57.99 30.91 -73.62
CA HIS A 203 -57.87 30.94 -75.10
C HIS A 203 -58.60 32.04 -75.89
N VAL A 204 -57.88 32.59 -76.89
CA VAL A 204 -58.40 32.96 -78.23
C VAL A 204 -57.38 32.45 -79.26
N GLU A 205 -57.85 31.84 -80.36
CA GLU A 205 -56.97 31.31 -81.42
C GLU A 205 -56.41 32.42 -82.34
N PRO A 206 -55.08 32.50 -82.59
CA PRO A 206 -54.50 33.36 -83.60
C PRO A 206 -54.22 32.59 -84.90
N THR A 207 -54.96 32.87 -85.97
CA THR A 207 -54.76 32.22 -87.28
C THR A 207 -53.49 32.74 -87.98
N GLY A 208 -52.33 32.16 -87.64
CA GLY A 208 -51.03 32.43 -88.25
C GLY A 208 -50.10 31.20 -88.21
N PRO A 209 -49.03 31.16 -89.02
CA PRO A 209 -48.14 30.00 -89.08
C PRO A 209 -47.32 29.84 -87.78
N SER A 210 -47.25 28.61 -87.28
CA SER A 210 -46.51 28.24 -86.06
C SER A 210 -44.99 28.26 -86.26
N LEU A 211 -44.25 28.85 -85.31
CA LEU A 211 -42.79 28.78 -85.26
C LEU A 211 -42.30 27.48 -84.58
N PRO A 212 -41.14 26.91 -84.97
CA PRO A 212 -40.54 25.76 -84.31
C PRO A 212 -39.75 26.16 -83.05
N GLU A 213 -39.75 25.31 -82.02
CA GLU A 213 -39.15 25.60 -80.71
C GLU A 213 -37.74 24.98 -80.49
N GLY A 214 -37.02 25.50 -79.49
CA GLY A 214 -35.79 24.90 -78.96
C GLY A 214 -34.61 24.93 -79.95
N LYS A 215 -33.97 23.77 -80.17
CA LYS A 215 -32.80 23.66 -81.07
C LYS A 215 -33.13 24.03 -82.50
N GLU A 216 -34.33 23.67 -82.96
CA GLU A 216 -34.77 23.90 -84.33
C GLU A 216 -34.99 25.40 -84.58
N LEU A 217 -35.34 26.18 -83.55
CA LEU A 217 -35.45 27.65 -83.62
C LEU A 217 -34.12 28.32 -84.03
N ILE A 218 -32.97 27.81 -83.56
CA ILE A 218 -31.63 28.31 -83.92
C ILE A 218 -31.26 27.96 -85.38
N GLU A 219 -31.75 26.84 -85.89
CA GLU A 219 -31.53 26.42 -87.28
C GLU A 219 -32.48 27.15 -88.24
N TYR A 220 -33.74 27.33 -87.82
CA TYR A 220 -34.78 28.12 -88.48
C TYR A 220 -34.39 29.60 -88.60
N LEU A 221 -33.79 30.20 -87.56
CA LEU A 221 -33.25 31.55 -87.62
C LEU A 221 -32.18 31.68 -88.71
N LYS A 222 -31.29 30.70 -88.86
CA LYS A 222 -30.25 30.70 -89.89
C LYS A 222 -30.85 30.59 -91.30
N THR A 223 -31.85 29.73 -91.50
CA THR A 223 -32.54 29.66 -92.79
C THR A 223 -33.31 30.94 -93.10
N LEU A 224 -33.95 31.58 -92.11
CA LEU A 224 -34.61 32.88 -92.29
C LEU A 224 -33.64 34.01 -92.69
N ILE A 225 -32.46 34.06 -92.07
CA ILE A 225 -31.41 35.03 -92.42
C ILE A 225 -30.92 34.79 -93.87
N GLU A 226 -30.66 33.54 -94.25
CA GLU A 226 -30.16 33.24 -95.60
C GLU A 226 -31.27 33.38 -96.67
N GLU A 227 -32.54 33.13 -96.35
CA GLU A 227 -33.69 33.46 -97.20
C GLU A 227 -33.81 34.97 -97.42
N LEU A 228 -33.86 35.79 -96.38
CA LEU A 228 -33.95 37.26 -96.50
C LEU A 228 -32.78 37.83 -97.33
N LYS A 229 -31.58 37.29 -97.14
CA LYS A 229 -30.38 37.64 -97.90
C LYS A 229 -30.45 37.21 -99.38
N ASN A 230 -31.18 36.13 -99.68
CA ASN A 230 -31.45 35.68 -101.05
C ASN A 230 -32.61 36.46 -101.71
N ASP A 231 -33.68 36.79 -100.98
CA ASP A 231 -34.77 37.64 -101.45
C ASP A 231 -34.27 39.06 -101.76
N ALA A 232 -33.40 39.63 -100.92
CA ALA A 232 -32.74 40.91 -101.18
C ALA A 232 -31.84 40.88 -102.44
N LYS A 233 -31.18 39.75 -102.73
CA LYS A 233 -30.47 39.53 -104.00
C LYS A 233 -31.43 39.39 -105.17
N ALA A 234 -32.52 38.64 -105.02
CA ALA A 234 -33.51 38.41 -106.07
C ALA A 234 -34.20 39.71 -106.50
N MET A 235 -34.59 40.57 -105.55
CA MET A 235 -35.14 41.90 -105.85
C MET A 235 -34.13 42.82 -106.55
N ARG A 236 -32.83 42.73 -106.25
CA ARG A 236 -31.75 43.43 -107.00
C ARG A 236 -31.54 42.85 -108.41
N ALA A 237 -32.00 41.65 -108.72
CA ALA A 237 -31.71 40.92 -109.96
C ALA A 237 -32.86 40.90 -111.00
N LEU A 238 -34.07 41.37 -110.65
CA LEU A 238 -35.28 41.30 -111.48
C LEU A 238 -35.10 41.83 -112.92
N PRO A 239 -35.27 40.99 -113.96
CA PRO A 239 -35.13 41.40 -115.36
C PRO A 239 -36.14 42.48 -115.79
N SER A 240 -37.33 42.48 -115.18
CA SER A 240 -38.39 43.48 -115.40
C SER A 240 -37.95 44.89 -115.01
N VAL A 241 -37.30 45.05 -113.86
CA VAL A 241 -36.73 46.33 -113.39
C VAL A 241 -35.64 46.80 -114.35
N ARG A 242 -34.74 45.89 -114.74
CA ARG A 242 -33.62 46.13 -115.68
C ARG A 242 -34.03 46.64 -117.07
N TRP A 243 -35.28 46.45 -117.49
CA TRP A 243 -35.79 46.87 -118.81
C TRP A 243 -36.94 47.88 -118.78
N ALA A 244 -37.60 48.09 -117.63
CA ALA A 244 -38.63 49.12 -117.47
C ALA A 244 -38.11 50.42 -116.82
N PHE A 245 -36.98 50.32 -116.10
CA PHE A 245 -36.26 51.42 -115.46
C PHE A 245 -34.78 51.46 -115.89
N SER A 246 -34.48 51.01 -117.12
CA SER A 246 -33.29 51.47 -117.82
C SER A 246 -33.49 52.94 -118.20
N ASP A 247 -32.87 53.85 -117.44
CA ASP A 247 -32.64 55.21 -117.94
C ASP A 247 -31.81 55.16 -119.23
N GLY A 248 -31.83 56.23 -120.02
CA GLY A 248 -31.37 56.26 -121.42
C GLY A 248 -29.88 55.93 -121.68
N VAL A 249 -29.12 55.55 -120.67
CA VAL A 249 -27.73 55.05 -120.76
C VAL A 249 -27.55 53.82 -119.84
N THR A 250 -27.93 52.63 -120.28
CA THR A 250 -27.45 51.34 -119.70
C THR A 250 -27.73 50.13 -120.62
N ALA A 251 -26.94 49.96 -121.70
CA ALA A 251 -27.10 48.79 -122.60
C ALA A 251 -25.84 48.34 -123.39
N SER A 252 -24.62 48.45 -122.85
CA SER A 252 -23.40 47.74 -123.31
C SER A 252 -22.19 48.05 -122.41
N ILE A 253 -21.16 47.21 -122.21
CA ILE A 253 -21.01 45.72 -122.14
C ILE A 253 -19.54 45.47 -121.71
N ILE A 254 -19.16 44.54 -120.82
CA ILE A 254 -19.91 43.65 -119.91
C ILE A 254 -19.02 43.27 -118.69
N ILE A 255 -19.63 42.71 -117.63
CA ILE A 255 -19.00 42.09 -116.44
C ILE A 255 -18.01 42.98 -115.63
N THR A 256 -18.56 43.62 -114.60
CA THR A 256 -17.97 43.67 -113.25
C THR A 256 -19.11 43.98 -112.26
N PRO A 257 -19.05 43.59 -110.97
CA PRO A 257 -18.13 42.66 -110.30
C PRO A 257 -18.86 41.44 -109.67
N CYS A 258 -18.10 40.50 -109.10
CA CYS A 258 -18.54 39.71 -107.94
C CYS A 258 -17.40 39.66 -106.91
N ILE A 259 -17.70 40.08 -105.68
CA ILE A 259 -16.81 39.98 -104.51
C ILE A 259 -17.30 38.81 -103.66
N LEU A 260 -16.39 37.88 -103.30
CA LEU A 260 -16.62 36.67 -102.47
C LEU A 260 -17.61 35.64 -103.07
N ALA A 261 -17.48 34.32 -102.89
CA ALA A 261 -16.52 33.50 -102.12
C ALA A 261 -16.37 32.10 -102.78
N GLY A 262 -15.46 31.25 -102.29
CA GLY A 262 -15.23 29.89 -102.79
C GLY A 262 -13.73 29.57 -102.96
N LEU A 263 -12.92 29.58 -101.89
CA LEU A 263 -12.65 28.39 -101.08
C LEU A 263 -12.28 27.15 -101.90
N LEU A 264 -10.99 26.88 -102.08
CA LEU A 264 -10.29 25.89 -101.22
C LEU A 264 -8.77 25.81 -101.47
N ALA A 265 -8.05 25.67 -100.34
CA ALA A 265 -6.79 24.93 -100.11
C ALA A 265 -5.55 25.09 -101.03
N ALA A 266 -4.40 25.19 -100.34
CA ALA A 266 -3.04 24.83 -100.78
C ALA A 266 -2.37 25.67 -101.89
N ALA A 267 -1.04 25.81 -101.94
CA ALA A 267 0.03 25.67 -100.94
C ALA A 267 1.33 26.27 -101.53
N VAL A 268 2.42 26.31 -100.75
CA VAL A 268 3.79 26.71 -101.18
C VAL A 268 3.88 28.21 -101.54
N ALA A 269 4.46 29.10 -100.72
CA ALA A 269 5.83 29.19 -100.21
C ALA A 269 6.90 29.53 -101.27
N VAL A 270 8.11 29.85 -100.81
CA VAL A 270 9.33 30.29 -101.55
C VAL A 270 9.42 31.82 -101.78
N PRO A 271 10.61 32.46 -101.60
CA PRO A 271 10.75 33.93 -101.47
C PRO A 271 11.70 34.55 -102.54
N LEU A 272 12.17 35.79 -102.29
CA LEU A 272 13.23 36.54 -103.01
C LEU A 272 12.73 37.15 -104.36
N THR A 273 13.19 38.33 -104.84
CA THR A 273 14.09 39.37 -104.29
C THR A 273 13.89 40.74 -104.98
N MET A 274 14.18 41.83 -104.25
CA MET A 274 14.75 43.15 -104.65
C MET A 274 14.47 43.84 -106.01
N SER A 275 14.39 45.18 -105.93
CA SER A 275 14.73 46.19 -106.98
C SER A 275 13.80 46.30 -108.21
N GLU A 276 13.64 47.45 -108.87
CA GLU A 276 13.98 48.86 -108.56
C GLU A 276 13.23 49.80 -109.54
N SER A 277 13.01 51.08 -109.18
CA SER A 277 12.86 52.25 -110.10
C SER A 277 11.74 52.24 -111.18
N ASP A 278 11.22 53.35 -111.72
CA ASP A 278 11.32 54.77 -111.35
C ASP A 278 10.06 55.58 -111.79
N LEU A 279 10.07 56.89 -111.53
CA LEU A 279 9.17 57.94 -112.04
C LEU A 279 9.49 58.28 -113.55
N PRO A 280 8.95 59.32 -114.27
CA PRO A 280 7.88 60.31 -113.99
C PRO A 280 6.99 60.81 -115.22
N ILE A 281 6.16 61.85 -114.98
CA ILE A 281 6.00 63.12 -115.79
C ILE A 281 4.98 63.28 -116.99
N THR A 282 3.85 64.01 -116.73
CA THR A 282 3.31 65.29 -117.33
C THR A 282 3.30 65.59 -118.88
N ILE A 283 2.45 66.43 -119.56
CA ILE A 283 1.28 67.34 -119.28
C ILE A 283 0.64 67.95 -120.61
N ILE A 284 -0.59 68.51 -120.59
CA ILE A 284 -1.24 69.50 -121.57
C ILE A 284 -1.68 69.01 -122.99
N ALA A 285 -2.60 69.64 -123.78
CA ALA A 285 -3.93 70.29 -123.62
C ALA A 285 -4.53 70.76 -125.01
N VAL A 286 -5.70 71.47 -125.04
CA VAL A 286 -6.31 72.28 -126.16
C VAL A 286 -7.03 71.46 -127.30
N ILE A 287 -8.38 71.44 -127.47
CA ILE A 287 -9.38 72.40 -128.07
C ILE A 287 -9.19 72.57 -129.61
N THR A 288 -10.12 72.33 -130.57
CA THR A 288 -11.55 72.70 -130.86
C THR A 288 -12.14 71.70 -131.92
N GLY A 289 -13.41 71.58 -132.37
CA GLY A 289 -14.77 72.11 -132.02
C GLY A 289 -15.62 72.53 -133.28
N LEU A 290 -16.98 72.49 -133.20
CA LEU A 290 -18.01 72.93 -134.22
C LEU A 290 -18.17 71.99 -135.49
N VAL A 291 -19.26 71.88 -136.29
CA VAL A 291 -20.64 72.48 -136.33
C VAL A 291 -21.67 71.69 -137.22
N THR A 292 -22.96 71.57 -136.81
CA THR A 292 -24.21 71.25 -137.62
C THR A 292 -24.31 69.93 -138.45
N LEU A 293 -25.44 69.47 -139.04
CA LEU A 293 -26.87 69.89 -139.08
C LEU A 293 -27.86 68.68 -139.19
N LEU A 294 -29.10 68.88 -138.70
CA LEU A 294 -30.41 68.21 -138.97
C LEU A 294 -30.58 67.01 -139.94
N GLY A 295 -31.47 66.07 -139.55
CA GLY A 295 -32.43 65.43 -140.48
C GLY A 295 -32.92 64.02 -140.12
N GLY A 296 -34.24 63.84 -139.86
CA GLY A 296 -34.92 62.53 -139.91
C GLY A 296 -35.58 62.01 -138.63
N LEU A 297 -36.80 62.47 -138.32
CA LEU A 297 -37.68 61.88 -137.29
C LEU A 297 -38.86 61.12 -137.93
N SER A 298 -39.14 59.90 -137.45
CA SER A 298 -40.46 59.42 -136.97
C SER A 298 -40.54 57.88 -136.95
N GLY A 299 -41.13 57.31 -135.89
CA GLY A 299 -41.41 55.86 -135.80
C GLY A 299 -41.32 55.23 -134.40
N GLY A 300 -40.36 55.67 -133.56
CA GLY A 300 -40.02 54.94 -132.32
C GLY A 300 -40.96 55.10 -131.11
N PHE A 301 -41.87 56.09 -131.10
CA PHE A 301 -42.45 56.58 -129.84
C PHE A 301 -43.55 55.70 -129.22
N PHE A 302 -44.13 54.73 -129.96
CA PHE A 302 -45.30 53.97 -129.49
C PHE A 302 -45.00 52.67 -128.72
N TRP A 303 -43.75 52.19 -128.68
CA TRP A 303 -43.42 50.93 -128.00
C TRP A 303 -43.10 51.09 -126.49
N GLN A 304 -42.69 52.29 -126.06
CA GLN A 304 -42.02 52.47 -124.76
C GLN A 304 -42.97 52.64 -123.56
N SER A 305 -44.23 53.02 -123.77
CA SER A 305 -45.18 53.29 -122.67
C SER A 305 -45.77 52.03 -122.02
N GLY A 306 -45.99 50.95 -122.79
CA GLY A 306 -46.69 49.75 -122.33
C GLY A 306 -45.98 48.98 -121.22
N LYS A 307 -44.65 48.77 -121.35
CA LYS A 307 -43.87 47.98 -120.37
C LYS A 307 -43.72 48.65 -119.00
N LYS A 308 -43.87 49.98 -118.90
CA LYS A 308 -43.55 50.74 -117.68
C LYS A 308 -44.63 50.65 -116.57
N LYS A 309 -45.83 50.12 -116.86
CA LYS A 309 -46.86 49.84 -115.83
C LYS A 309 -46.67 48.49 -115.13
N MET A 310 -46.46 47.40 -115.87
CA MET A 310 -46.36 46.04 -115.28
C MET A 310 -45.18 45.88 -114.31
N ALA A 311 -44.06 46.59 -114.55
CA ALA A 311 -42.89 46.49 -113.68
C ALA A 311 -43.04 47.19 -112.32
N ARG A 312 -44.10 47.97 -112.09
CA ARG A 312 -44.39 48.58 -110.77
C ARG A 312 -45.18 47.64 -109.87
N THR A 313 -46.27 47.06 -110.38
CA THR A 313 -47.11 46.13 -109.60
C THR A 313 -46.35 44.89 -109.13
N GLU A 314 -45.50 44.29 -109.97
CA GLU A 314 -44.63 43.16 -109.57
C GLU A 314 -43.66 43.51 -108.42
N LEU A 315 -43.19 44.76 -108.37
CA LEU A 315 -42.26 45.23 -107.35
C LEU A 315 -42.98 45.56 -106.03
N GLU A 316 -44.19 46.13 -106.11
CA GLU A 316 -45.05 46.44 -104.96
C GLU A 316 -45.46 45.18 -104.20
N THR A 317 -45.74 44.06 -104.88
CA THR A 317 -46.03 42.77 -104.23
C THR A 317 -44.84 42.22 -103.45
N ARG A 318 -43.64 42.17 -104.06
CA ARG A 318 -42.44 41.58 -103.43
C ARG A 318 -41.90 42.40 -102.27
N VAL A 319 -42.03 43.72 -102.31
CA VAL A 319 -41.64 44.59 -101.18
C VAL A 319 -42.51 44.33 -99.94
N LYS A 320 -43.80 44.02 -100.12
CA LYS A 320 -44.69 43.62 -99.01
C LYS A 320 -44.28 42.28 -98.41
N GLU A 321 -44.13 41.25 -99.25
CA GLU A 321 -43.71 39.89 -98.87
C GLU A 321 -42.37 39.88 -98.10
N PHE A 322 -41.42 40.71 -98.52
CA PHE A 322 -40.14 40.89 -97.83
C PHE A 322 -40.26 41.58 -96.46
N SER A 323 -41.17 42.54 -96.31
CA SER A 323 -41.40 43.23 -95.02
C SER A 323 -42.00 42.30 -93.96
N GLU A 324 -42.91 41.40 -94.38
CA GLU A 324 -43.53 40.37 -93.52
C GLU A 324 -42.47 39.37 -93.03
N LYS A 325 -41.56 38.91 -93.91
CA LYS A 325 -40.40 38.08 -93.49
C LYS A 325 -39.44 38.82 -92.55
N ARG A 326 -39.18 40.12 -92.75
CA ARG A 326 -38.25 40.89 -91.88
C ARG A 326 -38.81 41.10 -90.47
N GLN A 327 -40.14 41.20 -90.30
CA GLN A 327 -40.77 41.20 -88.98
C GLN A 327 -40.63 39.83 -88.27
N LEU A 328 -40.85 38.73 -89.01
CA LEU A 328 -40.69 37.37 -88.47
C LEU A 328 -39.25 37.10 -87.97
N LEU A 329 -38.22 37.62 -88.66
CA LEU A 329 -36.83 37.54 -88.22
C LEU A 329 -36.60 38.17 -86.83
N THR A 330 -37.20 39.34 -86.56
CA THR A 330 -37.05 40.01 -85.25
C THR A 330 -37.67 39.19 -84.13
N LEU A 331 -38.82 38.54 -84.39
CA LEU A 331 -39.51 37.69 -83.42
C LEU A 331 -38.72 36.39 -83.13
N CYS A 332 -38.05 35.83 -84.14
CA CYS A 332 -37.19 34.65 -83.98
C CYS A 332 -35.89 34.96 -83.22
N HIS A 333 -35.37 36.19 -83.32
CA HIS A 333 -34.09 36.55 -82.73
C HIS A 333 -34.14 36.57 -81.19
N THR A 334 -35.19 37.13 -80.59
CA THR A 334 -35.39 37.11 -79.13
C THR A 334 -35.49 35.69 -78.59
N GLY A 335 -36.33 34.84 -79.18
CA GLY A 335 -36.50 33.43 -78.74
C GLY A 335 -35.22 32.59 -78.82
N CYS A 336 -34.26 32.94 -79.68
CA CYS A 336 -32.95 32.28 -79.71
C CYS A 336 -32.06 32.60 -78.49
N LEU A 337 -32.22 33.76 -77.84
CA LEU A 337 -31.38 34.18 -76.73
C LEU A 337 -31.73 33.40 -75.45
N ASP A 338 -33.02 33.19 -75.18
CA ASP A 338 -33.51 32.42 -74.03
C ASP A 338 -33.03 30.95 -74.09
N VAL A 339 -33.08 30.32 -75.27
CA VAL A 339 -32.59 28.94 -75.48
C VAL A 339 -31.07 28.82 -75.23
N ILE A 340 -30.30 29.89 -75.47
CA ILE A 340 -28.85 29.93 -75.17
C ILE A 340 -28.61 30.07 -73.65
N ALA A 341 -29.40 30.92 -72.96
CA ALA A 341 -29.33 31.09 -71.51
C ALA A 341 -29.74 29.82 -70.75
N GLU A 342 -30.87 29.20 -71.13
CA GLU A 342 -31.40 27.97 -70.52
C GLU A 342 -30.45 26.77 -70.73
N LYS A 343 -29.59 26.80 -71.76
CA LYS A 343 -28.51 25.81 -71.94
C LYS A 343 -27.34 26.05 -70.97
N LEU A 344 -26.94 27.30 -70.74
CA LEU A 344 -25.82 27.66 -69.85
C LEU A 344 -26.07 27.15 -68.42
N GLU A 345 -27.24 27.41 -67.85
CA GLU A 345 -27.59 26.95 -66.50
C GLU A 345 -27.67 25.42 -66.39
N ARG A 346 -28.17 24.73 -67.43
CA ARG A 346 -28.17 23.26 -67.47
C ARG A 346 -26.77 22.66 -67.52
N ASP A 347 -25.76 23.35 -68.06
CA ASP A 347 -24.38 22.87 -68.04
C ASP A 347 -23.64 23.27 -66.75
N LYS A 348 -23.95 24.43 -66.13
CA LYS A 348 -23.50 24.77 -64.76
C LYS A 348 -23.95 23.73 -63.72
N HIS A 349 -25.24 23.38 -63.68
CA HIS A 349 -25.78 22.41 -62.72
C HIS A 349 -25.17 21.00 -62.86
N LYS A 350 -24.73 20.63 -64.07
CA LYS A 350 -24.00 19.37 -64.31
C LYS A 350 -22.56 19.40 -63.81
N LEU A 351 -21.96 20.58 -63.59
CA LEU A 351 -20.65 20.69 -62.94
C LEU A 351 -20.81 20.48 -61.43
N ASP A 352 -21.77 21.18 -60.81
CA ASP A 352 -22.04 21.08 -59.37
C ASP A 352 -22.35 19.64 -58.95
N LYS A 353 -23.28 18.97 -59.65
CA LYS A 353 -23.60 17.54 -59.43
C LYS A 353 -22.49 16.54 -59.80
N ARG A 354 -21.30 16.99 -60.23
CA ARG A 354 -20.09 16.14 -60.33
C ARG A 354 -19.14 16.43 -59.17
N HIS A 355 -18.84 17.70 -58.94
CA HIS A 355 -18.04 18.16 -57.80
C HIS A 355 -18.57 17.59 -56.47
N GLU A 356 -19.87 17.67 -56.22
CA GLU A 356 -20.51 17.15 -55.00
C GLU A 356 -20.25 15.64 -54.77
N ARG A 357 -20.41 14.81 -55.81
CA ARG A 357 -20.16 13.34 -55.72
C ARG A 357 -18.69 12.96 -55.61
N ASP A 358 -17.79 13.76 -56.17
CA ASP A 358 -16.35 13.52 -56.03
C ASP A 358 -15.85 14.02 -54.66
N MET A 359 -16.48 15.04 -54.08
CA MET A 359 -16.28 15.47 -52.69
C MET A 359 -16.81 14.44 -51.68
N GLU A 360 -18.01 13.86 -51.88
CA GLU A 360 -18.53 12.76 -51.04
C GLU A 360 -17.55 11.58 -50.95
N LYS A 361 -17.00 11.16 -52.10
CA LYS A 361 -16.00 10.06 -52.14
C LYS A 361 -14.72 10.40 -51.38
N LYS A 362 -14.23 11.65 -51.48
CA LYS A 362 -13.04 12.11 -50.75
C LYS A 362 -13.29 12.15 -49.24
N HIS A 363 -14.45 12.65 -48.79
CA HIS A 363 -14.84 12.63 -47.38
C HIS A 363 -14.94 11.19 -46.84
N GLY A 364 -15.53 10.26 -47.61
CA GLY A 364 -15.55 8.83 -47.25
C GLY A 364 -14.15 8.20 -47.15
N GLY A 365 -13.22 8.60 -48.03
CA GLY A 365 -11.82 8.18 -48.00
C GLY A 365 -11.08 8.69 -46.75
N HIS A 366 -11.22 9.97 -46.42
CA HIS A 366 -10.65 10.54 -45.19
C HIS A 366 -11.24 9.90 -43.94
N ALA A 367 -12.56 9.70 -43.86
CA ALA A 367 -13.21 9.07 -42.71
C ALA A 367 -12.69 7.64 -42.45
N ALA A 368 -12.42 6.88 -43.51
CA ALA A 368 -11.76 5.57 -43.39
C ALA A 368 -10.28 5.68 -42.95
N GLY A 369 -9.58 6.74 -43.36
CA GLY A 369 -8.22 7.07 -42.91
C GLY A 369 -8.14 7.41 -41.43
N SER A 370 -8.99 8.34 -40.97
CA SER A 370 -9.17 8.71 -39.55
C SER A 370 -9.51 7.48 -38.69
N ALA A 371 -10.48 6.66 -39.11
CA ALA A 371 -10.82 5.42 -38.41
C ALA A 371 -9.63 4.43 -38.33
N SER A 372 -8.78 4.37 -39.37
CA SER A 372 -7.55 3.57 -39.34
C SER A 372 -6.48 4.15 -38.39
N ALA A 373 -6.36 5.48 -38.30
CA ALA A 373 -5.48 6.16 -37.35
C ALA A 373 -5.95 5.94 -35.90
N GLY A 374 -7.24 6.06 -35.63
CA GLY A 374 -7.87 5.73 -34.35
C GLY A 374 -7.64 4.28 -33.94
N SER A 375 -7.85 3.31 -34.84
CA SER A 375 -7.59 1.90 -34.56
C SER A 375 -6.11 1.61 -34.25
N LYS A 376 -5.17 2.27 -34.93
CA LYS A 376 -3.73 2.17 -34.60
C LYS A 376 -3.41 2.74 -33.21
N LYS A 377 -4.02 3.88 -32.84
CA LYS A 377 -3.93 4.49 -31.50
C LYS A 377 -4.44 3.52 -30.42
N GLU A 378 -5.60 2.90 -30.63
CA GLU A 378 -6.17 1.91 -29.71
C GLU A 378 -5.25 0.70 -29.52
N VAL A 379 -4.70 0.12 -30.60
CA VAL A 379 -3.75 -0.99 -30.53
C VAL A 379 -2.45 -0.59 -29.82
N ALA A 380 -1.94 0.63 -30.05
CA ALA A 380 -0.76 1.15 -29.36
C ALA A 380 -1.01 1.34 -27.86
N VAL A 381 -2.16 1.91 -27.47
CA VAL A 381 -2.57 2.08 -26.06
C VAL A 381 -2.77 0.73 -25.37
N ALA A 382 -3.42 -0.24 -26.03
CA ALA A 382 -3.59 -1.60 -25.49
C ALA A 382 -2.23 -2.30 -25.27
N THR A 383 -1.32 -2.19 -26.24
CA THR A 383 0.05 -2.74 -26.15
C THR A 383 0.86 -2.06 -25.04
N LEU A 384 0.64 -0.77 -24.78
CA LEU A 384 1.27 -0.04 -23.68
C LEU A 384 0.69 -0.47 -22.33
N GLN A 385 -0.63 -0.65 -22.24
CA GLN A 385 -1.32 -1.12 -21.04
C GLN A 385 -0.90 -2.54 -20.65
N GLU A 386 -0.80 -3.47 -21.61
CA GLU A 386 -0.29 -4.84 -21.37
C GLU A 386 1.13 -4.81 -20.79
N LYS A 387 2.03 -4.01 -21.38
CA LYS A 387 3.42 -3.85 -20.89
C LYS A 387 3.49 -3.21 -19.51
N TYR A 388 2.60 -2.25 -19.24
CA TYR A 388 2.48 -1.62 -17.92
C TYR A 388 1.96 -2.61 -16.85
N GLU A 389 0.97 -3.45 -17.18
CA GLU A 389 0.45 -4.48 -16.28
C GLU A 389 1.49 -5.57 -16.00
N ALA A 390 2.21 -6.02 -17.04
CA ALA A 390 3.35 -6.93 -16.89
C ALA A 390 4.44 -6.34 -15.98
N GLY A 391 4.80 -5.07 -16.18
CA GLY A 391 5.75 -4.34 -15.32
C GLY A 391 5.27 -4.24 -13.87
N CYS A 392 4.01 -3.87 -13.65
CA CYS A 392 3.38 -3.83 -12.33
C CYS A 392 3.42 -5.21 -11.64
N ASN A 393 3.17 -6.29 -12.39
CA ASN A 393 3.21 -7.65 -11.84
C ASN A 393 4.65 -8.06 -11.47
N VAL A 394 5.66 -7.76 -12.28
CA VAL A 394 7.09 -7.95 -11.92
C VAL A 394 7.48 -7.18 -10.66
N ILE A 395 6.96 -5.97 -10.45
CA ILE A 395 7.18 -5.16 -9.24
C ILE A 395 6.49 -5.79 -8.01
N LYS A 396 5.22 -6.23 -8.13
CA LYS A 396 4.50 -6.96 -7.06
C LYS A 396 5.25 -8.23 -6.66
N ASP A 397 5.68 -9.01 -7.63
CA ASP A 397 6.48 -10.22 -7.48
C ASP A 397 7.79 -9.97 -6.74
N LYS A 398 8.50 -8.89 -7.10
CA LYS A 398 9.73 -8.48 -6.43
C LYS A 398 9.46 -8.06 -4.98
N ARG A 399 8.35 -7.35 -4.69
CA ARG A 399 7.93 -7.04 -3.31
C ARG A 399 7.62 -8.32 -2.53
N ALA A 400 6.88 -9.25 -3.11
CA ALA A 400 6.51 -10.52 -2.47
C ALA A 400 7.75 -11.36 -2.13
N ARG A 401 8.66 -11.57 -3.09
CA ARG A 401 9.95 -12.26 -2.85
C ARG A 401 10.81 -11.55 -1.82
N GLY A 402 10.87 -10.21 -1.86
CA GLY A 402 11.62 -9.42 -0.87
C GLY A 402 11.07 -9.56 0.54
N LEU A 403 9.75 -9.54 0.73
CA LEU A 403 9.11 -9.75 2.02
C LEU A 403 9.30 -11.19 2.52
N ALA A 404 9.19 -12.19 1.64
CA ALA A 404 9.45 -13.59 1.99
C ALA A 404 10.90 -13.80 2.50
N VAL A 405 11.90 -13.23 1.82
CA VAL A 405 13.30 -13.29 2.29
C VAL A 405 13.49 -12.65 3.67
N LEU A 406 12.75 -11.59 4.01
CA LEU A 406 12.79 -11.00 5.35
C LEU A 406 12.13 -11.91 6.40
N ASP A 407 11.00 -12.55 6.07
CA ASP A 407 10.28 -13.48 6.95
C ASP A 407 11.01 -14.83 7.15
N GLU A 408 11.79 -15.27 6.15
CA GLU A 408 12.74 -16.38 6.27
C GLU A 408 13.98 -15.99 7.09
N THR A 409 14.35 -14.70 7.15
CA THR A 409 15.62 -14.25 7.75
C THR A 409 15.49 -13.82 9.22
N TYR A 410 14.43 -13.09 9.59
CA TYR A 410 14.35 -12.41 10.89
C TYR A 410 13.63 -13.24 11.97
N PRO A 411 12.40 -13.75 11.77
CA PRO A 411 11.73 -14.63 12.73
C PRO A 411 12.57 -15.83 13.23
N PRO A 412 13.35 -16.55 12.40
CA PRO A 412 14.21 -17.63 12.90
C PRO A 412 15.36 -17.14 13.78
N LYS A 413 15.92 -15.95 13.49
CA LYS A 413 16.95 -15.33 14.34
C LYS A 413 16.38 -14.88 15.69
N ILE A 414 15.17 -14.33 15.72
CA ILE A 414 14.45 -14.00 16.96
C ILE A 414 14.25 -15.26 17.81
N LYS A 415 13.67 -16.32 17.22
CA LYS A 415 13.48 -17.62 17.89
C LYS A 415 14.78 -18.23 18.40
N ALA A 416 15.90 -18.06 17.68
CA ALA A 416 17.21 -18.52 18.12
C ALA A 416 17.77 -17.72 19.32
N ILE A 417 17.50 -16.41 19.40
CA ILE A 417 17.82 -15.59 20.58
C ILE A 417 16.97 -16.02 21.77
N GLU A 418 15.65 -16.19 21.59
CA GLU A 418 14.73 -16.65 22.64
C GLU A 418 15.09 -18.04 23.18
N ALA A 419 15.39 -19.00 22.29
CA ALA A 419 15.81 -20.35 22.67
C ALA A 419 17.12 -20.33 23.48
N LYS A 420 18.11 -19.55 23.04
CA LYS A 420 19.41 -19.40 23.72
C LYS A 420 19.32 -18.59 25.03
N GLY A 421 18.32 -17.72 25.15
CA GLY A 421 17.96 -17.07 26.40
C GLY A 421 17.35 -18.05 27.40
N ARG A 422 16.40 -18.87 26.93
CA ARG A 422 15.73 -19.92 27.72
C ARG A 422 16.72 -20.98 28.22
N GLU A 423 17.53 -21.54 27.33
CA GLU A 423 18.62 -22.48 27.63
C GLU A 423 19.49 -22.00 28.81
N LYS A 424 19.89 -20.72 28.78
CA LYS A 424 20.70 -20.11 29.85
C LYS A 424 19.92 -19.90 31.14
N ILE A 425 18.67 -19.45 31.07
CA ILE A 425 17.82 -19.25 32.25
C ILE A 425 17.57 -20.60 32.94
N ASP A 426 17.31 -21.67 32.19
CA ASP A 426 17.05 -22.99 32.76
C ASP A 426 18.33 -23.65 33.28
N ALA A 427 19.49 -23.42 32.65
CA ALA A 427 20.80 -23.79 33.22
C ALA A 427 21.12 -23.03 34.52
N ILE A 428 20.76 -21.75 34.63
CA ILE A 428 20.90 -20.95 35.87
C ILE A 428 19.97 -21.47 36.97
N LYS A 429 18.74 -21.87 36.64
CA LYS A 429 17.84 -22.52 37.61
C LYS A 429 18.40 -23.85 38.11
N ALA A 430 18.94 -24.70 37.22
CA ALA A 430 19.54 -25.97 37.61
C ALA A 430 20.75 -25.79 38.54
N ASP A 431 21.61 -24.80 38.27
CA ASP A 431 22.72 -24.39 39.15
C ASP A 431 22.23 -23.88 40.52
N CYS A 432 21.10 -23.16 40.56
CA CYS A 432 20.46 -22.70 41.79
C CYS A 432 19.86 -23.87 42.59
N GLU A 433 19.07 -24.75 41.96
CA GLU A 433 18.49 -25.94 42.59
C GLU A 433 19.56 -26.86 43.19
N GLU A 434 20.66 -27.05 42.48
CA GLU A 434 21.78 -27.87 42.95
C GLU A 434 22.48 -27.21 44.15
N LYS A 435 22.72 -25.89 44.13
CA LYS A 435 23.27 -25.18 45.30
C LYS A 435 22.31 -25.17 46.48
N GLN A 436 21.00 -25.09 46.25
CA GLN A 436 20.01 -25.17 47.31
C GLN A 436 19.98 -26.56 47.97
N LYS A 437 20.18 -27.65 47.20
CA LYS A 437 20.40 -29.01 47.73
C LYS A 437 21.70 -29.11 48.52
N GLN A 438 22.78 -28.50 48.05
CA GLN A 438 24.07 -28.47 48.75
C GLN A 438 23.98 -27.71 50.08
N PHE A 439 23.28 -26.58 50.13
CA PHE A 439 23.01 -25.84 51.38
C PHE A 439 22.11 -26.63 52.33
N ALA A 440 21.08 -27.32 51.82
CA ALA A 440 20.25 -28.21 52.64
C ALA A 440 21.07 -29.36 53.22
N GLY A 441 21.82 -30.10 52.41
CA GLY A 441 22.69 -31.19 52.89
C GLY A 441 23.79 -30.72 53.87
N ALA A 442 24.32 -29.51 53.68
CA ALA A 442 25.28 -28.90 54.62
C ALA A 442 24.63 -28.46 55.95
N LYS A 443 23.38 -27.97 55.92
CA LYS A 443 22.57 -27.69 57.10
C LYS A 443 22.26 -29.00 57.85
N ASP A 444 21.71 -29.99 57.15
CA ASP A 444 21.25 -31.24 57.72
C ASP A 444 22.41 -32.06 58.32
N LYS A 445 23.57 -32.10 57.65
CA LYS A 445 24.78 -32.69 58.22
C LYS A 445 25.19 -32.03 59.54
N ARG A 446 25.26 -30.70 59.59
CA ARG A 446 25.62 -29.95 60.81
C ARG A 446 24.57 -30.10 61.92
N TRP A 447 23.31 -30.17 61.53
CA TRP A 447 22.20 -30.43 62.44
C TRP A 447 22.31 -31.83 63.05
N GLN A 448 22.66 -32.84 62.25
CA GLN A 448 22.88 -34.20 62.69
C GLN A 448 24.09 -34.31 63.63
N GLU A 449 25.23 -33.70 63.28
CA GLU A 449 26.44 -33.62 64.13
C GLU A 449 26.14 -33.01 65.51
N MET A 450 25.33 -31.94 65.55
CA MET A 450 24.84 -31.32 66.78
C MET A 450 23.86 -32.23 67.54
N THR A 451 22.94 -32.88 66.82
CA THR A 451 21.88 -33.75 67.36
C THR A 451 22.47 -34.98 68.04
N ASP A 452 23.43 -35.66 67.40
CA ASP A 452 24.03 -36.88 67.91
C ASP A 452 24.94 -36.60 69.11
N ARG A 453 25.66 -35.47 69.12
CA ARG A 453 26.40 -35.00 70.31
C ARG A 453 25.46 -34.71 71.47
N TRP A 454 24.36 -33.99 71.22
CA TRP A 454 23.36 -33.69 72.26
C TRP A 454 22.68 -34.95 72.80
N ARG A 455 22.30 -35.89 71.93
CA ARG A 455 21.78 -37.21 72.31
C ARG A 455 22.78 -37.95 73.20
N SER A 456 24.04 -38.05 72.76
CA SER A 456 25.08 -38.76 73.49
C SER A 456 25.30 -38.18 74.89
N THR A 457 25.30 -36.85 75.06
CA THR A 457 25.37 -36.23 76.38
C THR A 457 24.15 -36.59 77.23
N ARG A 458 22.94 -36.42 76.68
CA ARG A 458 21.68 -36.65 77.40
C ARG A 458 21.54 -38.09 77.87
N GLU A 459 21.82 -39.07 76.99
CA GLU A 459 21.81 -40.50 77.32
C GLU A 459 22.90 -40.87 78.34
N GLN A 460 24.10 -40.30 78.23
CA GLN A 460 25.19 -40.64 79.16
C GLN A 460 24.91 -40.09 80.57
N THR A 461 24.41 -38.86 80.69
CA THR A 461 23.98 -38.31 81.97
C THR A 461 22.80 -39.10 82.56
N ASP A 462 21.85 -39.54 81.72
CA ASP A 462 20.72 -40.37 82.15
C ASP A 462 21.15 -41.73 82.70
N ARG A 463 22.09 -42.41 82.04
CA ARG A 463 22.71 -43.66 82.53
C ARG A 463 23.39 -43.46 83.88
N ILE A 464 24.16 -42.38 84.04
CA ILE A 464 24.89 -42.09 85.28
C ILE A 464 23.93 -41.81 86.44
N PHE A 465 22.91 -40.96 86.24
CA PHE A 465 21.90 -40.71 87.28
C PHE A 465 21.07 -41.96 87.59
N SER A 466 20.69 -42.75 86.59
CA SER A 466 19.94 -43.99 86.80
C SER A 466 20.76 -45.04 87.58
N ALA A 467 22.03 -45.25 87.23
CA ALA A 467 22.94 -46.14 87.96
C ALA A 467 23.14 -45.70 89.42
N ALA A 468 23.33 -44.40 89.67
CA ALA A 468 23.43 -43.86 91.02
C ALA A 468 22.16 -44.11 91.85
N ASN A 469 20.96 -43.95 91.28
CA ASN A 469 19.68 -44.24 91.96
C ASN A 469 19.45 -45.74 92.21
N VAL A 470 19.97 -46.64 91.36
CA VAL A 470 19.93 -48.09 91.62
C VAL A 470 20.79 -48.44 92.82
N ILE A 471 22.03 -47.94 92.88
CA ILE A 471 22.95 -48.15 94.00
C ILE A 471 22.38 -47.55 95.30
N ASP A 472 21.77 -46.36 95.20
CA ASP A 472 21.09 -45.69 96.32
C ASP A 472 19.94 -46.50 96.90
N SER A 473 19.05 -46.99 96.04
CA SER A 473 17.83 -47.72 96.46
C SER A 473 18.12 -49.14 96.98
N GLN A 474 19.20 -49.78 96.51
CA GLN A 474 19.72 -51.02 97.09
C GLN A 474 20.35 -50.79 98.48
N SER A 475 21.08 -49.69 98.66
CA SER A 475 21.75 -49.34 99.92
C SER A 475 20.79 -48.82 100.98
N PHE A 476 19.75 -48.09 100.55
CA PHE A 476 18.77 -47.44 101.42
C PHE A 476 17.34 -47.62 100.86
N PRO A 477 16.65 -48.72 101.19
CA PRO A 477 15.24 -48.91 100.87
C PRO A 477 14.33 -47.81 101.46
N ALA A 478 13.08 -47.81 101.05
CA ALA A 478 12.05 -46.92 101.62
C ALA A 478 11.78 -47.26 103.10
N TRP A 479 11.44 -46.26 103.91
CA TRP A 479 11.27 -46.43 105.36
C TRP A 479 10.15 -47.41 105.71
N GLU A 480 9.13 -47.47 104.87
CA GLU A 480 8.00 -48.40 104.95
C GLU A 480 8.47 -49.86 104.84
N VAL A 481 9.41 -50.13 103.93
CA VAL A 481 9.99 -51.47 103.68
C VAL A 481 11.08 -51.82 104.71
N LEU A 482 11.73 -50.83 105.33
CA LEU A 482 12.64 -51.04 106.46
C LEU A 482 11.87 -51.33 107.77
N SER A 483 10.66 -50.78 107.94
CA SER A 483 9.86 -50.90 109.17
C SER A 483 8.92 -52.10 109.21
N ASP A 484 8.66 -52.76 108.07
CA ASP A 484 7.97 -54.06 108.05
C ASP A 484 8.89 -55.26 108.33
N GLY A 485 10.21 -55.04 108.34
CA GLY A 485 11.23 -56.07 108.61
C GLY A 485 11.48 -57.06 107.47
N SER A 486 10.94 -56.81 106.27
CA SER A 486 11.14 -57.66 105.08
C SER A 486 12.39 -57.28 104.26
N ALA A 487 12.91 -56.06 104.42
CA ALA A 487 14.14 -55.61 103.78
C ALA A 487 15.34 -56.47 104.19
N GLN A 488 16.14 -56.88 103.21
CA GLN A 488 17.50 -57.37 103.46
C GLN A 488 18.40 -56.19 103.84
N LEU A 489 19.12 -56.31 104.95
CA LEU A 489 20.12 -55.31 105.35
C LEU A 489 21.39 -55.46 104.47
N PRO A 490 22.09 -54.37 104.11
CA PRO A 490 23.25 -54.45 103.22
C PRO A 490 24.41 -55.28 103.80
N GLU A 491 24.93 -56.23 103.01
CA GLU A 491 26.14 -57.00 103.36
C GLU A 491 27.44 -56.21 103.13
N THR A 492 27.40 -55.15 102.31
CA THR A 492 28.55 -54.31 101.95
C THR A 492 28.36 -52.86 102.35
N THR A 493 29.41 -52.21 102.84
CA THR A 493 29.46 -50.78 103.11
C THR A 493 29.09 -49.97 101.85
N PRO A 494 28.06 -49.10 101.88
CA PRO A 494 27.65 -48.33 100.71
C PRO A 494 28.63 -47.18 100.42
N PRO A 495 28.84 -46.79 99.15
CA PRO A 495 29.78 -45.75 98.74
C PRO A 495 29.43 -44.32 99.24
N GLY A 496 28.25 -44.13 99.84
CA GLY A 496 27.91 -42.91 100.56
C GLY A 496 26.56 -42.97 101.27
N ILE A 497 26.46 -42.27 102.40
CA ILE A 497 25.28 -42.22 103.27
C ILE A 497 24.30 -41.16 102.74
N ARG A 498 23.14 -41.60 102.22
CA ARG A 498 22.08 -40.69 101.74
C ARG A 498 21.53 -39.82 102.87
N PHE A 499 21.62 -38.50 102.74
CA PHE A 499 20.89 -37.56 103.60
C PHE A 499 19.59 -37.04 102.95
N GLY A 500 19.52 -36.94 101.62
CA GLY A 500 18.31 -36.55 100.88
C GLY A 500 18.40 -36.83 99.38
N HIS A 501 17.64 -36.08 98.59
CA HIS A 501 17.71 -36.09 97.12
C HIS A 501 17.80 -34.65 96.57
N LEU A 502 18.24 -34.52 95.32
CA LEU A 502 18.22 -33.27 94.56
C LEU A 502 17.33 -33.45 93.31
N ASP A 503 16.29 -32.63 93.18
CA ASP A 503 15.48 -32.56 91.96
C ASP A 503 16.20 -31.71 90.90
N LEU A 504 16.43 -32.29 89.73
CA LEU A 504 17.17 -31.68 88.62
C LEU A 504 16.26 -31.59 87.39
N SER A 505 16.01 -30.39 86.87
CA SER A 505 15.13 -30.19 85.70
C SER A 505 15.86 -29.44 84.58
N MET A 506 15.70 -29.91 83.34
CA MET A 506 16.19 -29.18 82.16
C MET A 506 15.54 -27.79 82.02
N LYS A 507 14.39 -27.55 82.69
CA LYS A 507 13.72 -26.24 82.75
C LYS A 507 14.50 -25.19 83.55
N SER A 508 15.40 -25.59 84.45
CA SER A 508 16.25 -24.68 85.24
C SER A 508 17.66 -24.46 84.65
N ILE A 509 17.95 -25.09 83.51
CA ILE A 509 19.18 -24.88 82.74
C ILE A 509 18.88 -23.88 81.62
N ASP A 510 19.66 -22.80 81.51
CA ASP A 510 19.56 -21.89 80.37
C ASP A 510 19.95 -22.63 79.07
N GLY A 511 19.11 -22.49 78.04
CA GLY A 511 19.18 -23.33 76.85
C GLY A 511 19.01 -24.83 77.15
N GLY A 512 18.40 -25.24 78.27
CA GLY A 512 18.25 -26.66 78.63
C GLY A 512 17.27 -27.42 77.73
N LEU A 513 16.16 -26.79 77.35
CA LEU A 513 15.19 -27.31 76.40
C LEU A 513 15.33 -26.61 75.03
N SER A 514 15.18 -27.37 73.96
CA SER A 514 15.09 -26.85 72.59
C SER A 514 13.65 -26.41 72.27
N GLN A 515 13.52 -25.47 71.32
CA GLN A 515 12.24 -25.21 70.66
C GLN A 515 11.85 -26.37 69.72
N HIS A 516 12.84 -27.13 69.26
CA HIS A 516 12.65 -28.31 68.42
C HIS A 516 12.39 -29.55 69.29
N ALA A 517 11.14 -30.01 69.33
CA ALA A 517 10.71 -31.11 70.20
C ALA A 517 11.51 -32.41 70.01
N SER A 518 12.03 -32.67 68.81
CA SER A 518 12.89 -33.82 68.49
C SER A 518 14.24 -33.82 69.22
N LEU A 519 14.70 -32.67 69.74
CA LEU A 519 15.93 -32.56 70.52
C LEU A 519 15.67 -32.66 72.03
N ASN A 520 14.40 -32.69 72.45
CA ASN A 520 13.99 -32.88 73.84
C ASN A 520 13.66 -34.35 74.18
N SER A 521 13.57 -35.24 73.17
CA SER A 521 13.16 -36.64 73.34
C SER A 521 14.28 -37.60 73.78
N PHE A 522 15.54 -37.15 73.80
CA PHE A 522 16.66 -37.95 74.26
C PHE A 522 16.72 -37.92 75.80
N GLY A 523 16.31 -39.01 76.47
CA GLY A 523 16.26 -39.10 77.94
C GLY A 523 15.15 -38.23 78.59
N PRO A 524 14.94 -38.34 79.91
CA PRO A 524 13.90 -37.60 80.64
C PRO A 524 14.29 -36.12 80.78
N SER A 525 13.29 -35.23 80.89
CA SER A 525 13.56 -33.79 81.12
C SER A 525 13.85 -33.45 82.58
N GLU A 526 13.62 -34.40 83.49
CA GLU A 526 13.69 -34.25 84.95
C GLU A 526 14.30 -35.52 85.54
N TRP A 527 15.21 -35.36 86.50
CA TRP A 527 15.87 -36.44 87.24
C TRP A 527 15.81 -36.16 88.73
N GLN A 528 15.89 -37.22 89.53
CA GLN A 528 16.32 -37.13 90.92
C GLN A 528 17.75 -37.67 91.04
N GLN A 529 18.55 -37.06 91.90
CA GLN A 529 19.89 -37.51 92.23
C GLN A 529 19.98 -37.73 93.75
N PRO A 530 20.60 -38.81 94.25
CA PRO A 530 20.87 -38.94 95.68
C PRO A 530 21.80 -37.81 96.17
N ALA A 531 21.47 -37.27 97.34
CA ALA A 531 22.29 -36.33 98.08
C ALA A 531 22.91 -37.09 99.26
N PHE A 532 24.21 -37.37 99.18
CA PHE A 532 24.91 -38.25 100.11
C PHE A 532 26.22 -37.67 100.63
N ILE A 533 26.63 -38.16 101.80
CA ILE A 533 27.97 -38.00 102.35
C ILE A 533 28.81 -39.17 101.80
N PRO A 534 29.99 -38.97 101.17
CA PRO A 534 30.87 -40.07 100.79
C PRO A 534 31.21 -40.98 101.99
N CYS A 535 31.38 -42.28 101.74
CA CYS A 535 31.61 -43.29 102.77
C CYS A 535 32.46 -44.45 102.20
N PRO A 536 33.44 -45.00 102.95
CA PRO A 536 33.89 -44.60 104.29
C PRO A 536 34.68 -43.28 104.31
N ASP A 537 35.29 -42.89 103.19
CA ASP A 537 36.15 -41.71 103.10
C ASP A 537 35.36 -40.39 103.17
N GLN A 538 35.92 -39.37 103.82
CA GLN A 538 35.35 -38.01 103.91
C GLN A 538 33.94 -37.92 104.52
N ALA A 539 33.56 -38.87 105.39
CA ALA A 539 32.23 -39.01 106.00
C ALA A 539 31.88 -37.92 107.06
N ALA A 540 31.87 -36.65 106.66
CA ALA A 540 31.54 -35.51 107.52
C ALA A 540 30.36 -34.68 106.99
N LEU A 541 29.39 -34.36 107.88
CA LEU A 541 28.23 -33.51 107.57
C LEU A 541 28.21 -32.27 108.48
N LEU A 542 28.16 -31.08 107.87
CA LEU A 542 27.95 -29.82 108.58
C LEU A 542 26.58 -29.24 108.17
N ILE A 543 25.61 -29.30 109.06
CA ILE A 543 24.33 -28.60 108.89
C ILE A 543 24.50 -27.17 109.43
N LYS A 544 24.10 -26.18 108.64
CA LYS A 544 23.96 -24.79 109.07
C LYS A 544 22.47 -24.47 109.02
N SER A 545 21.92 -23.99 110.13
CA SER A 545 20.50 -23.72 110.30
C SER A 545 20.29 -22.46 111.14
N THR A 546 19.19 -21.75 110.92
CA THR A 546 18.72 -20.69 111.84
C THR A 546 18.13 -21.30 113.12
N PRO A 547 17.82 -20.50 114.16
CA PRO A 547 17.12 -21.00 115.36
C PRO A 547 15.76 -21.64 115.05
N GLU A 548 15.04 -21.12 114.05
CA GLU A 548 13.72 -21.60 113.61
C GLU A 548 13.83 -22.96 112.90
N GLU A 549 14.94 -23.20 112.19
CA GLU A 549 15.23 -24.44 111.47
C GLU A 549 15.80 -25.57 112.36
N LYS A 550 16.08 -25.30 113.66
CA LYS A 550 16.73 -26.23 114.59
C LYS A 550 16.06 -27.62 114.65
N GLU A 551 14.73 -27.67 114.67
CA GLU A 551 13.99 -28.93 114.74
C GLU A 551 14.12 -29.72 113.44
N ALA A 552 14.13 -29.06 112.28
CA ALA A 552 14.36 -29.72 110.98
C ALA A 552 15.81 -30.23 110.86
N ALA A 553 16.79 -29.46 111.33
CA ALA A 553 18.19 -29.90 111.42
C ALA A 553 18.37 -31.10 112.35
N SER A 554 17.63 -31.15 113.47
CA SER A 554 17.62 -32.29 114.40
C SER A 554 17.03 -33.54 113.73
N SER A 555 15.88 -33.41 113.07
CA SER A 555 15.26 -34.50 112.29
C SER A 555 16.15 -35.02 111.16
N LEU A 556 16.94 -34.15 110.51
CA LEU A 556 17.91 -34.56 109.50
C LEU A 556 19.05 -35.40 110.10
N LEU A 557 19.58 -35.02 111.27
CA LEU A 557 20.57 -35.83 111.99
C LEU A 557 20.01 -37.20 112.40
N GLN A 558 18.79 -37.24 112.94
CA GLN A 558 18.10 -38.49 113.29
C GLN A 558 17.94 -39.40 112.04
N ALA A 559 17.49 -38.85 110.91
CA ALA A 559 17.31 -39.60 109.67
C ALA A 559 18.63 -40.11 109.07
N VAL A 560 19.73 -39.36 109.21
CA VAL A 560 21.07 -39.81 108.82
C VAL A 560 21.59 -40.89 109.76
N MET A 561 21.40 -40.76 111.07
CA MET A 561 21.75 -41.81 112.05
C MET A 561 21.00 -43.12 111.78
N LEU A 562 19.69 -43.06 111.49
CA LEU A 562 18.91 -44.25 111.12
C LEU A 562 19.44 -44.91 109.84
N ARG A 563 19.87 -44.14 108.83
CA ARG A 563 20.48 -44.69 107.60
C ARG A 563 21.88 -45.26 107.81
N ILE A 564 22.65 -44.73 108.77
CA ILE A 564 23.91 -45.36 109.20
C ILE A 564 23.62 -46.69 109.92
N ALA A 565 22.55 -46.76 110.72
CA ALA A 565 22.16 -47.97 111.43
C ALA A 565 21.57 -49.06 110.51
N SER A 566 20.78 -48.68 109.49
CA SER A 566 20.12 -49.63 108.57
C SER A 566 20.85 -49.87 107.25
N GLY A 567 21.79 -49.01 106.88
CA GLY A 567 22.50 -49.05 105.59
C GLY A 567 23.98 -49.43 105.68
N LEU A 568 24.59 -49.46 106.87
CA LEU A 568 25.89 -50.12 107.07
C LEU A 568 25.67 -51.60 107.45
N PRO A 569 26.59 -52.50 107.09
CA PRO A 569 26.52 -53.90 107.53
C PRO A 569 26.48 -54.04 109.06
N PRO A 570 25.76 -55.02 109.61
CA PRO A 570 25.64 -55.22 111.05
C PRO A 570 27.00 -55.28 111.76
N GLY A 571 27.12 -54.53 112.87
CA GLY A 571 28.36 -54.40 113.64
C GLY A 571 29.39 -53.39 113.11
N GLN A 572 29.13 -52.69 112.00
CA GLN A 572 30.02 -51.64 111.47
C GLN A 572 29.66 -50.21 111.94
N SER A 573 28.58 -50.03 112.69
CA SER A 573 28.13 -48.72 113.19
C SER A 573 28.26 -48.60 114.72
N ARG A 574 28.64 -47.41 115.19
CA ARG A 574 28.72 -47.05 116.62
C ARG A 574 28.47 -45.56 116.80
N PHE A 575 27.55 -45.18 117.67
CA PHE A 575 27.13 -43.80 117.88
C PHE A 575 27.59 -43.25 119.24
N THR A 576 28.34 -42.15 119.19
CA THR A 576 28.61 -41.26 120.33
C THR A 576 27.84 -39.97 120.11
N ILE A 577 26.89 -39.65 120.99
CA ILE A 577 25.96 -38.53 120.82
C ILE A 577 26.28 -37.43 121.84
N ILE A 578 26.63 -36.24 121.36
CA ILE A 578 26.98 -35.07 122.18
C ILE A 578 25.93 -33.97 121.92
N ASP A 579 25.20 -33.56 122.95
CA ASP A 579 24.15 -32.54 122.87
C ASP A 579 24.12 -31.63 124.12
N PRO A 580 25.01 -30.63 124.20
CA PRO A 580 25.09 -29.73 125.35
C PRO A 580 23.96 -28.68 125.44
N LEU A 581 23.05 -28.60 124.45
CA LEU A 581 22.04 -27.53 124.36
C LEU A 581 20.59 -28.02 124.20
N GLY A 582 20.36 -29.24 123.73
CA GLY A 582 19.06 -29.92 123.69
C GLY A 582 18.84 -30.91 124.85
N LEU A 583 19.84 -31.07 125.73
CA LEU A 583 19.83 -31.99 126.88
C LEU A 583 19.56 -33.47 126.48
N GLY A 584 19.91 -33.84 125.25
CA GLY A 584 19.66 -35.17 124.69
C GLY A 584 18.21 -35.44 124.30
N LYS A 585 17.28 -34.51 124.52
CA LYS A 585 15.83 -34.70 124.25
C LYS A 585 15.57 -35.16 122.81
N GLN A 586 16.30 -34.62 121.84
CA GLN A 586 16.12 -34.95 120.42
C GLN A 586 16.68 -36.32 120.02
N PHE A 587 17.47 -36.97 120.87
CA PHE A 587 18.10 -38.26 120.56
C PHE A 587 17.71 -39.38 121.55
N ALA A 588 16.90 -39.07 122.56
CA ALA A 588 16.47 -40.03 123.59
C ALA A 588 15.86 -41.33 123.03
N GLY A 589 15.14 -41.27 121.91
CA GLY A 589 14.58 -42.47 121.25
C GLY A 589 15.63 -43.46 120.74
N PHE A 590 16.87 -43.01 120.47
CA PHE A 590 17.98 -43.89 120.08
C PHE A 590 18.59 -44.63 121.27
N MET A 591 18.31 -44.24 122.51
CA MET A 591 18.81 -44.97 123.68
C MET A 591 18.24 -46.39 123.77
N HIS A 592 17.07 -46.65 123.15
CA HIS A 592 16.53 -48.01 123.01
C HIS A 592 17.38 -48.96 122.15
N LEU A 593 18.37 -48.45 121.42
CA LEU A 593 19.36 -49.29 120.76
C LEU A 593 20.39 -49.87 121.75
N ALA A 594 20.67 -49.16 122.85
CA ALA A 594 21.55 -49.66 123.91
C ALA A 594 20.89 -50.79 124.73
N ASP A 595 19.55 -50.85 124.77
CA ASP A 595 18.79 -51.99 125.34
C ASP A 595 19.02 -53.29 124.55
N HIS A 596 19.51 -53.21 123.30
CA HIS A 596 19.83 -54.35 122.42
C HIS A 596 21.33 -54.60 122.27
N ASP A 597 22.15 -53.54 122.16
CA ASP A 597 23.61 -53.62 122.18
C ASP A 597 24.23 -52.32 122.74
N GLU A 598 24.82 -52.38 123.93
CA GLU A 598 25.53 -51.27 124.58
C GLU A 598 26.73 -50.74 123.78
N LEU A 599 27.21 -51.50 122.78
CA LEU A 599 28.26 -51.03 121.87
C LEU A 599 27.71 -50.14 120.75
N LEU A 600 26.45 -50.29 120.35
CA LEU A 600 25.85 -49.58 119.21
C LEU A 600 25.59 -48.10 119.50
N VAL A 601 25.09 -47.77 120.70
CA VAL A 601 24.95 -46.39 121.19
C VAL A 601 25.60 -46.32 122.56
N SER A 602 26.51 -45.36 122.79
CA SER A 602 27.13 -45.19 124.11
C SER A 602 26.05 -45.03 125.19
N SER A 603 26.21 -45.68 126.35
CA SER A 603 25.19 -45.82 127.41
C SER A 603 24.62 -44.52 128.05
N ARG A 604 25.02 -43.35 127.54
CA ARG A 604 24.35 -42.06 127.71
C ARG A 604 24.54 -41.16 126.49
N ILE A 605 23.66 -40.18 126.34
CA ILE A 605 23.91 -38.97 125.56
C ILE A 605 24.70 -37.99 126.43
N TRP A 606 25.70 -37.33 125.85
CA TRP A 606 26.66 -36.51 126.58
C TRP A 606 26.25 -35.04 126.52
N THR A 607 25.83 -34.49 127.68
CA THR A 607 25.20 -33.16 127.78
C THR A 607 25.98 -32.19 128.66
N GLU A 608 26.69 -32.67 129.68
CA GLU A 608 27.51 -31.84 130.58
C GLU A 608 28.93 -31.61 130.01
N PRO A 609 29.44 -30.36 129.94
CA PRO A 609 30.76 -30.06 129.37
C PRO A 609 31.90 -30.91 129.94
N GLY A 610 32.06 -30.96 131.27
CA GLY A 610 33.12 -31.75 131.93
C GLY A 610 32.95 -33.27 131.87
N GLN A 611 31.85 -33.77 131.26
CA GLN A 611 31.71 -35.16 130.83
C GLN A 611 32.07 -35.32 129.34
N ILE A 612 31.66 -34.36 128.50
CA ILE A 612 31.98 -34.32 127.07
C ILE A 612 33.50 -34.25 126.85
N ASP A 613 34.21 -33.36 127.56
CA ASP A 613 35.66 -33.20 127.44
C ASP A 613 36.40 -34.54 127.63
N LYS A 614 36.07 -35.26 128.71
CA LYS A 614 36.62 -36.59 129.05
C LYS A 614 36.28 -37.69 128.06
N GLN A 615 35.27 -37.50 127.21
CA GLN A 615 34.88 -38.46 126.17
C GLN A 615 35.51 -38.13 124.81
N LEU A 616 36.10 -36.93 124.66
CA LEU A 616 36.86 -36.50 123.49
C LEU A 616 38.39 -36.61 123.72
N GLU A 617 38.82 -36.81 124.97
CA GLU A 617 40.20 -37.17 125.35
C GLU A 617 40.50 -38.68 125.21
N LEU A 618 39.51 -39.51 124.82
CA LEU A 618 39.57 -40.97 124.69
C LEU A 618 39.49 -41.44 123.23
#